data_AF-A0A7J2NP33-F1
#
_entry.id   AF-A0A7J2NP33-F1
#
_cell.length_a   1.000
_cell.length_b   1.000
_cell.length_c   1.000
_cell.angle_alpha   90.00
_cell.angle_beta   90.00
_cell.angle_gamma   90.00
#
_symmetry.space_group_name_H-M   'P 1'
#
loop_
_entity.id
_entity.type
_entity.pdbx_description
1 polymer ?
#
loop_
_entity_poly.entity_id
_entity_poly.type
_entity_poly.pdbx_seq_one_letter_code
_entity_poly.pdbx_strand_id
1 'polypeptide(L)' 'MKIRRHKSKKRYLGEKNVYEYEQLSIGLPAKFREAVEPFVGKDLDMNVKTEGKSKVVIVLKPRENVSANRNTP' A
#
# COMPACT_ATOMS: atom_id res chain seq x y z
N MET A 1 0.13 18.82 2.12
CA MET A 1 0.11 17.34 2.03
C MET A 1 -0.07 16.77 3.43
N LYS A 2 -0.90 15.74 3.64
CA LYS A 2 -1.02 15.08 4.95
C LYS A 2 -1.20 13.57 4.77
N ILE A 3 -0.57 12.78 5.63
CA ILE A 3 -0.93 11.36 5.78
C ILE A 3 -2.27 11.34 6.49
N ARG A 4 -3.26 10.73 5.86
CA ARG A 4 -4.60 10.55 6.42
C ARG A 4 -4.68 9.18 7.06
N ARG A 5 -5.41 9.10 8.16
CA ARG A 5 -5.73 7.84 8.83
C ARG A 5 -7.20 7.52 8.62
N HIS A 6 -7.48 6.34 8.09
CA HIS A 6 -8.81 5.79 7.92
C HIS A 6 -8.95 4.55 8.80
N LYS A 7 -9.90 4.57 9.74
CA LYS A 7 -10.23 3.40 10.55
C LYS A 7 -11.26 2.57 9.79
N SER A 8 -10.89 1.37 9.37
CA SER A 8 -11.80 0.43 8.74
C SER A 8 -12.24 -0.62 9.75
N LYS A 9 -13.54 -0.89 9.79
CA LYS A 9 -14.13 -1.94 10.63
C LYS A 9 -14.75 -2.99 9.73
N LYS A 10 -14.37 -4.25 9.90
CA LYS A 10 -14.94 -5.37 9.15
C LYS A 10 -15.55 -6.37 10.11
N ARG A 11 -16.85 -6.63 9.95
CA ARG A 11 -17.54 -7.70 10.66
C ARG A 11 -17.19 -9.03 10.00
N TYR A 12 -16.85 -10.03 10.80
CA TYR A 12 -16.53 -11.38 10.32
C TYR A 12 -17.17 -12.43 11.24
N LEU A 13 -17.22 -13.69 10.78
CA LEU A 13 -17.93 -14.80 11.43
C LEU A 13 -19.42 -14.49 11.67
N GLY A 14 -20.12 -14.03 10.63
CA GLY A 14 -21.56 -13.75 10.72
C GLY A 14 -21.87 -12.65 11.75
N GLU A 15 -21.08 -11.58 11.74
CA GLU A 15 -21.21 -10.43 12.65
C GLU A 15 -20.84 -10.64 14.11
N LYS A 16 -20.39 -11.84 14.49
CA LYS A 16 -19.97 -12.12 15.87
C LYS A 16 -18.75 -11.30 16.32
N ASN A 17 -17.84 -10.98 15.40
CA ASN A 17 -16.61 -10.25 15.73
C ASN A 17 -16.39 -9.06 14.79
N VAL A 18 -15.82 -7.98 15.34
CA VAL A 18 -15.44 -6.77 14.60
C VAL A 18 -13.92 -6.69 14.55
N TYR A 19 -13.35 -6.81 13.34
CA TYR A 19 -11.94 -6.54 13.10
C TYR A 19 -11.78 -5.07 12.76
N GLU A 20 -11.10 -4.32 13.62
CA GLU A 20 -10.76 -2.92 13.37
C GLU A 20 -9.30 -2.83 12.94
N TYR A 21 -9.04 -2.13 11.84
CA TYR A 21 -7.68 -1.86 11.39
C TYR A 21 -7.58 -0.44 10.85
N GLU A 22 -6.39 0.13 10.97
CA GLU A 22 -6.10 1.47 10.47
C GLU A 22 -5.37 1.38 9.13
N GLN A 23 -5.84 2.16 8.16
CA GLN A 23 -5.17 2.37 6.89
C GLN A 23 -4.65 3.80 6.84
N LEU A 24 -3.37 3.95 6.52
CA LEU A 24 -2.75 5.25 6.25
C LEU A 24 -2.75 5.49 4.74
N SER A 25 -3.11 6.70 4.31
CA SER A 25 -3.10 7.09 2.90
C SER A 25 -2.49 8.47 2.68
N ILE A 26 -1.78 8.63 1.57
CA ILE A 26 -1.33 9.92 1.04
C ILE A 26 -1.99 10.10 -0.32
N GLY A 27 -2.64 11.24 -0.52
CA GLY A 27 -3.09 11.64 -1.86
C GLY A 27 -1.92 12.24 -2.61
N LEU A 28 -1.55 11.67 -3.75
CA LEU A 28 -0.48 12.18 -4.60
C LEU A 28 -0.99 13.39 -5.41
N PRO A 29 -0.34 14.57 -5.31
CA PRO A 29 -0.70 15.74 -6.10
C PRO A 29 -0.60 15.48 -7.61
N ALA A 30 -1.46 16.15 -8.39
CA ALA A 30 -1.53 16.00 -9.84
C ALA A 30 -0.20 16.24 -10.57
N LYS A 31 0.70 17.07 -10.02
CA LYS A 31 2.04 17.31 -10.57
C LYS A 31 2.94 16.07 -10.65
N PHE A 32 2.61 15.00 -9.92
CA PHE A 32 3.34 13.74 -9.98
C PHE A 32 2.66 12.69 -10.87
N ARG A 33 1.57 13.06 -11.56
CA ARG A 33 0.78 12.14 -12.36
C ARG A 33 1.63 11.38 -13.37
N GLU A 34 2.43 12.09 -14.16
CA GLU A 34 3.28 11.47 -15.20
C GLU A 34 4.25 10.43 -14.64
N ALA A 35 4.76 10.62 -13.43
CA ALA A 35 5.67 9.68 -12.78
C ALA A 35 4.95 8.46 -12.20
N VAL A 36 3.69 8.59 -11.80
CA VAL A 36 2.93 7.57 -11.06
C VAL A 36 2.00 6.78 -11.99
N GLU A 37 1.50 7.39 -13.06
CA GLU A 37 0.60 6.76 -14.05
C GLU A 37 1.09 5.39 -14.52
N PRO A 38 2.40 5.18 -14.84
CA PRO A 38 2.90 3.88 -15.28
C PRO A 38 2.80 2.76 -14.24
N PHE A 39 2.54 3.10 -12.98
CA PHE A 39 2.43 2.17 -11.86
C PHE A 39 0.97 1.95 -11.43
N VAL A 40 0.01 2.68 -12.01
CA VAL A 40 -1.41 2.50 -11.71
C VAL A 40 -1.86 1.10 -12.14
N GLY A 41 -2.57 0.40 -11.25
CA GLY A 41 -3.07 -0.96 -11.50
C GLY A 41 -2.02 -2.08 -11.41
N LYS A 42 -0.77 -1.76 -11.06
CA LYS A 42 0.28 -2.75 -10.83
C LYS A 42 0.37 -3.10 -9.35
N ASP A 43 0.75 -4.34 -9.07
CA ASP A 43 1.17 -4.74 -7.73
C ASP A 43 2.54 -4.14 -7.43
N LEU A 44 2.61 -3.37 -6.33
CA LEU A 44 3.82 -2.69 -5.91
C LEU A 44 4.20 -3.14 -4.50
N ASP A 45 5.49 -3.42 -4.29
CA ASP A 45 6.06 -3.59 -2.96
C ASP A 45 6.42 -2.22 -2.38
N MET A 46 6.00 -1.99 -1.13
CA MET A 46 6.21 -0.73 -0.42
C MET A 46 7.29 -0.89 0.65
N ASN A 47 8.31 -0.05 0.58
CA ASN A 47 9.32 0.08 1.63
C ASN A 47 9.27 1.50 2.21
N VAL A 48 9.12 1.59 3.54
CA VAL A 48 9.02 2.87 4.25
C VAL A 48 10.22 2.98 5.19
N LYS A 49 10.95 4.08 5.07
CA LYS A 49 12.07 4.41 5.95
C LYS A 49 11.91 5.83 6.49
N THR A 50 12.40 6.04 7.70
CA THR A 50 12.53 7.37 8.30
C THR A 50 13.98 7.81 8.24
N GLU A 51 14.25 8.95 7.60
CA GLU A 51 15.56 9.58 7.61
C GLU A 51 15.57 10.64 8.73
N GLY A 52 16.15 10.29 9.87
CA GLY A 52 16.11 11.12 11.07
C GLY A 52 14.70 11.27 11.64
N LYS A 53 14.41 12.42 12.28
CA LYS A 53 13.13 12.69 12.96
C LYS A 53 12.08 13.38 12.08
N SER A 54 12.47 13.92 10.93
CA SER A 54 11.63 14.85 10.16
C SER A 54 11.26 14.38 8.76
N LYS A 55 11.87 13.29 8.27
CA LYS A 55 11.70 12.85 6.89
C LYS A 55 11.25 11.40 6.81
N VAL A 56 10.18 11.18 6.04
CA VAL A 56 9.69 9.85 5.69
C VAL A 56 9.96 9.65 4.20
N VAL A 57 10.58 8.53 3.86
CA VAL A 57 10.86 8.10 2.49
C VAL A 57 10.05 6.85 2.21
N ILE A 58 9.14 6.95 1.24
CA ILE A 58 8.33 5.82 0.76
C ILE A 58 8.85 5.47 -0.63
N VAL A 59 9.31 4.23 -0.78
CA VAL A 59 9.77 3.69 -2.06
C VAL A 59 8.80 2.61 -2.48
N LEU A 60 8.22 2.77 -3.68
CA LEU A 60 7.37 1.79 -4.33
C LEU A 60 8.15 1.14 -5.46
N LYS A 61 8.17 -0.18 -5.50
CA LYS A 61 8.80 -0.94 -6.58
C LYS A 61 7.77 -1.90 -7.18
N PRO A 62 7.76 -2.13 -8.50
CA PRO A 62 6.99 -3.22 -9.08
C PRO A 62 7.32 -4.52 -8.35
N ARG A 63 6.29 -5.23 -7.90
CA ARG A 63 6.47 -6.54 -7.31
C ARG A 63 6.88 -7.50 -8.41
N GLU A 64 7.99 -8.22 -8.22
CA GLU A 64 8.33 -9.31 -9.12
C GLU A 64 7.31 -10.43 -8.93
N ASN A 65 6.70 -10.86 -10.03
CA ASN A 65 5.80 -12.01 -10.04
C ASN A 65 6.60 -13.27 -9.70
N VAL A 66 6.69 -13.58 -8.42
CA VAL A 66 7.08 -14.91 -7.93
C VAL A 66 5.89 -15.86 -8.08
N SER A 67 5.41 -16.05 -9.32
CA SER A 67 4.64 -17.26 -9.60
C SER A 67 5.62 -18.42 -9.44
N ALA A 68 5.57 -19.10 -8.30
CA ALA A 68 6.28 -20.35 -8.10
C ALA A 68 6.05 -21.23 -9.33
N ASN A 69 7.12 -21.67 -9.97
CA ASN A 69 7.03 -22.59 -11.09
C ASN A 69 6.30 -23.82 -10.57
N ARG A 70 5.03 -24.01 -10.97
CA ARG A 70 4.30 -25.22 -10.65
C ARG A 70 4.99 -26.30 -11.46
N ASN A 71 5.84 -27.10 -10.82
CA ASN A 71 6.30 -28.34 -11.42
C ASN A 71 5.05 -29.12 -11.82
N THR A 72 4.76 -29.14 -13.13
CA THR A 72 3.77 -30.05 -13.70
C THR A 72 4.21 -31.48 -13.39
N PRO A 73 3.28 -32.36 -12.95
CA PRO A 73 3.59 -33.72 -12.51
C PRO A 73 4.19 -34.59 -13.62
#